data_AF-A0A068N804-F1
#
_entry.id   AF-A0A068N804-F1
#
_cell.length_a   1.000
_cell.length_b   1.000
_cell.length_c   1.000
_cell.angle_alpha   90.00
_cell.angle_beta   90.00
_cell.angle_gamma   90.00
#
_symmetry.space_group_name_H-M   'P 1'
#
loop_
_entity.id
_entity.type
_entity.pdbx_description
1 polymer ?
#
loop_
_entity_poly.entity_id
_entity_poly.type
_entity_poly.pdbx_seq_one_letter_code
_entity_poly.pdbx_strand_id
1 'polypeptide(L)'
;MCYIGIGACLLIFRVNSSTISSEIKLIKVMKRDFIEVFRAKLHAHGIKGKFLAAEAGRTPQNISEVLNRKVSPSIDSLNELIDAADRLSPGFADDFYASLSFGALSPELLVRNLDSSQLAALMFAIGQRIQTHSPQRYLEVG
;
A
#
# COMPACT_ATOMS: atom_id res chain seq x y z
N MET A 1 17.71 60.21 13.47
CA MET A 1 18.33 59.86 12.18
C MET A 1 19.46 58.89 12.50
N CYS A 2 19.62 57.69 11.94
CA CYS A 2 18.98 56.95 10.86
C CYS A 2 19.06 55.44 11.19
N TYR A 3 18.11 54.69 10.65
CA TYR A 3 17.98 53.23 10.73
C TYR A 3 19.25 52.49 10.30
N ILE A 4 19.73 51.56 11.11
CA ILE A 4 20.76 50.59 10.72
C ILE A 4 20.06 49.40 10.05
N GLY A 5 20.43 49.16 8.80
CA GLY A 5 19.76 48.29 7.86
C GLY A 5 19.76 46.80 8.23
N ILE A 6 18.60 46.20 7.96
CA ILE A 6 18.37 44.77 7.80
C ILE A 6 19.23 44.31 6.61
N GLY A 7 20.27 43.53 6.86
CA GLY A 7 21.19 43.16 5.77
C GLY A 7 22.29 42.18 6.16
N ALA A 8 22.04 41.21 7.04
CA ALA A 8 23.00 40.15 7.32
C ALA A 8 22.33 38.89 7.91
N CYS A 9 21.37 38.33 7.20
CA CYS A 9 20.94 36.95 7.45
C CYS A 9 20.58 36.27 6.14
N LEU A 10 21.54 36.28 5.21
CA LEU A 10 21.47 35.49 3.98
C LEU A 10 22.62 34.47 3.99
N LEU A 11 22.70 33.69 5.08
CA LEU A 11 23.49 32.47 5.13
C LEU A 11 22.75 31.43 4.29
N ILE A 12 22.99 31.50 2.98
CA ILE A 12 23.23 30.38 2.07
C ILE A 12 22.58 29.06 2.53
N PHE A 13 21.24 29.00 2.50
CA PHE A 13 20.55 27.75 2.24
C PHE A 13 20.62 27.52 0.73
N ARG A 14 21.78 27.06 0.26
CA ARG A 14 21.89 26.45 -1.07
C ARG A 14 21.20 25.09 -0.99
N VAL A 15 19.88 25.10 -0.87
CA VAL A 15 19.06 23.90 -0.97
C VAL A 15 19.27 23.36 -2.38
N ASN A 16 19.87 22.18 -2.46
CA ASN A 16 20.02 21.42 -3.68
C ASN A 16 18.63 21.25 -4.32
N SER A 17 18.41 21.89 -5.46
CA SER A 17 17.15 21.83 -6.22
C SER A 17 16.79 20.39 -6.64
N SER A 18 17.77 19.49 -6.65
CA SER A 18 17.62 18.06 -6.89
C SER A 18 16.89 17.31 -5.76
N THR A 19 17.06 17.69 -4.49
CA THR A 19 16.46 16.96 -3.35
C THR A 19 14.97 17.27 -3.20
N ILE A 20 14.55 18.51 -3.47
CA ILE A 20 13.14 18.91 -3.48
C ILE A 20 12.38 18.22 -4.64
N SER A 21 13.04 18.02 -5.79
CA SER A 21 12.43 17.34 -6.94
C SER A 21 12.09 15.87 -6.66
N SER A 22 12.93 15.17 -5.88
CA SER A 22 12.67 13.80 -5.41
C SER A 22 11.57 13.73 -4.35
N GLU A 23 11.50 14.66 -3.40
CA GLU A 23 10.44 14.69 -2.38
C GLU A 23 9.08 15.09 -2.97
N ILE A 24 9.03 16.05 -3.91
CA ILE A 24 7.80 16.39 -4.62
C ILE A 24 7.38 15.25 -5.56
N LYS A 25 8.32 14.50 -6.15
CA LYS A 25 7.98 13.24 -6.85
C LYS A 25 7.42 12.21 -5.88
N LEU A 26 7.99 12.05 -4.67
CA LEU A 26 7.46 11.14 -3.66
C LEU A 26 6.03 11.51 -3.25
N ILE A 27 5.76 12.80 -2.99
CA ILE A 27 4.45 13.32 -2.59
C ILE A 27 3.44 13.27 -3.75
N LYS A 28 3.89 13.48 -5.00
CA LYS A 28 3.04 13.32 -6.20
C LYS A 28 2.73 11.84 -6.50
N VAL A 29 3.52 10.90 -5.98
CA VAL A 29 3.28 9.45 -6.05
C VAL A 29 2.41 8.97 -4.86
N MET A 30 2.32 9.72 -3.76
CA MET A 30 1.55 9.38 -2.54
C MET A 30 0.02 9.43 -2.66
N LYS A 31 -0.55 9.71 -3.83
CA LYS A 31 -1.98 9.49 -4.11
C LYS A 31 -2.15 8.78 -5.45
N ARG A 32 -1.61 7.57 -5.59
CA ARG A 32 -2.21 6.64 -6.53
C ARG A 32 -3.63 6.38 -6.02
N ASP A 33 -4.60 6.93 -6.73
CA ASP A 33 -5.99 6.75 -6.40
C ASP A 33 -6.30 5.25 -6.51
N PHE A 34 -6.75 4.64 -5.40
CA PHE A 34 -7.03 3.21 -5.33
C PHE A 34 -7.96 2.75 -6.45
N ILE A 35 -8.92 3.61 -6.84
CA ILE A 35 -9.86 3.35 -7.92
C ILE A 35 -9.16 3.34 -9.28
N GLU A 36 -8.14 4.18 -9.47
CA GLU A 36 -7.34 4.23 -10.68
C GLU A 36 -6.49 2.96 -10.84
N VAL A 37 -5.86 2.50 -9.75
CA VAL A 37 -5.12 1.23 -9.73
C VAL A 37 -6.06 0.06 -10.00
N PHE A 38 -7.22 0.04 -9.34
CA PHE A 38 -8.23 -1.01 -9.52
C PHE A 38 -8.72 -1.07 -10.98
N ARG A 39 -9.03 0.09 -11.57
CA ARG A 39 -9.43 0.20 -12.99
C ARG A 39 -8.32 -0.27 -13.94
N ALA A 40 -7.07 0.12 -13.69
CA ALA A 40 -5.94 -0.30 -14.49
C ALA A 40 -5.76 -1.83 -14.45
N LYS A 41 -5.94 -2.43 -13.27
CA LYS A 41 -5.88 -3.89 -13.09
C LYS A 41 -7.04 -4.61 -13.74
N LEU A 42 -8.27 -4.12 -13.64
CA LEU A 42 -9.41 -4.69 -14.36
C LEU A 42 -9.13 -4.76 -15.87
N HIS A 43 -8.53 -3.71 -16.44
CA HIS A 43 -8.15 -3.69 -17.84
C HIS A 43 -7.03 -4.71 -18.14
N ALA A 44 -6.00 -4.81 -17.29
CA ALA A 44 -4.90 -5.76 -17.46
C ALA A 44 -5.36 -7.22 -17.44
N HIS A 45 -6.33 -7.55 -16.58
CA HIS A 45 -6.93 -8.89 -16.49
C HIS A 45 -8.07 -9.11 -17.51
N GLY A 46 -8.39 -8.12 -18.36
CA GLY A 46 -9.47 -8.24 -19.34
C GLY A 46 -10.89 -8.29 -18.74
N ILE A 47 -11.06 -7.94 -17.47
CA ILE A 47 -12.33 -7.99 -16.77
C ILE A 47 -13.16 -6.77 -17.18
N LYS A 48 -14.28 -7.03 -17.87
CA LYS A 48 -15.25 -5.97 -18.21
C LYS A 48 -16.12 -5.67 -17.00
N GLY A 49 -16.40 -4.39 -16.75
CA GLY A 49 -17.24 -3.95 -15.61
C GLY A 49 -18.63 -4.60 -15.55
N LYS A 50 -19.19 -5.03 -16.69
CA LYS A 50 -20.46 -5.79 -16.74
C LYS A 50 -20.37 -7.18 -16.08
N PHE A 51 -19.23 -7.84 -16.19
CA PHE A 51 -19.01 -9.16 -15.57
C PHE A 51 -18.72 -9.01 -14.09
N LEU A 52 -17.95 -7.99 -13.71
CA LEU A 52 -17.73 -7.64 -12.31
C LEU A 52 -19.05 -7.29 -11.61
N ALA A 53 -19.94 -6.54 -12.26
CA ALA A 53 -21.26 -6.23 -11.73
C ALA A 53 -22.09 -7.48 -11.47
N ALA A 54 -22.12 -8.41 -12.43
CA ALA A 54 -22.83 -9.68 -12.28
C ALA A 54 -22.26 -10.54 -11.13
N GLU A 55 -20.93 -10.65 -11.03
CA GLU A 55 -20.27 -11.46 -10.01
C GLU A 55 -20.36 -10.87 -8.59
N ALA A 56 -20.33 -9.54 -8.49
CA ALA A 56 -20.50 -8.83 -7.22
C ALA A 56 -21.97 -8.69 -6.80
N GLY A 57 -22.94 -9.13 -7.62
CA GLY A 57 -24.37 -8.95 -7.35
C GLY A 57 -24.81 -7.49 -7.37
N ARG A 58 -24.11 -6.63 -8.13
CA ARG A 58 -24.35 -5.18 -8.21
C ARG A 58 -24.83 -4.76 -9.59
N THR A 59 -25.44 -3.58 -9.68
CA THR A 59 -25.83 -3.04 -10.98
C THR A 59 -24.60 -2.52 -11.74
N PRO A 60 -24.55 -2.64 -13.09
CA PRO A 60 -23.47 -2.09 -13.90
C PRO A 60 -23.30 -0.57 -13.72
N GLN A 61 -24.40 0.12 -13.40
CA GLN A 61 -24.41 1.53 -13.10
C GLN A 61 -23.69 1.85 -11.78
N ASN A 62 -23.94 1.08 -10.72
CA ASN A 62 -23.24 1.22 -9.44
C ASN A 62 -21.73 1.03 -9.59
N ILE A 63 -21.30 0.00 -10.33
CA ILE A 63 -19.87 -0.23 -10.63
C ILE A 63 -19.28 0.96 -11.40
N SER A 64 -20.00 1.47 -12.39
CA SER A 64 -19.54 2.62 -13.17
C SER A 64 -19.44 3.89 -12.33
N GLU A 65 -20.33 4.09 -11.36
CA GLU A 65 -20.29 5.22 -10.42
C GLU A 65 -19.08 5.14 -9.49
N VAL A 66 -18.76 3.94 -8.99
CA VAL A 66 -17.57 3.68 -8.17
C VAL A 66 -16.30 3.91 -9.00
N LEU A 67 -16.20 3.33 -10.20
CA LEU A 67 -15.02 3.46 -11.07
C LEU A 67 -14.80 4.89 -11.58
N ASN A 68 -15.85 5.69 -11.69
CA ASN A 68 -15.77 7.10 -12.09
C ASN A 68 -15.69 8.07 -10.90
N ARG A 69 -15.48 7.56 -9.67
CA ARG A 69 -15.36 8.37 -8.44
C ARG A 69 -16.61 9.21 -8.12
N LYS A 70 -17.77 8.85 -8.66
CA LYS A 70 -19.05 9.51 -8.32
C LYS A 70 -19.53 9.12 -6.93
N VAL A 71 -19.18 7.90 -6.50
CA VAL A 71 -19.49 7.35 -5.19
C VAL A 71 -18.20 6.80 -4.60
N SER A 72 -17.88 7.18 -3.35
CA SER A 72 -16.78 6.58 -2.62
C SER A 72 -17.28 5.28 -1.98
N PRO A 73 -16.77 4.10 -2.38
CA PRO A 73 -17.15 2.85 -1.73
C PRO A 73 -16.61 2.80 -0.29
N SER A 74 -17.31 2.09 0.59
CA SER A 74 -16.74 1.69 1.88
C SER A 74 -15.61 0.67 1.67
N ILE A 75 -14.77 0.48 2.70
CA ILE A 75 -13.68 -0.50 2.65
C ILE A 75 -14.23 -1.91 2.40
N ASP A 76 -15.28 -2.31 3.11
CA ASP A 76 -15.92 -3.62 2.94
C ASP A 76 -16.47 -3.79 1.52
N SER A 77 -17.14 -2.76 1.02
CA SER A 77 -17.66 -2.73 -0.35
C SER A 77 -16.56 -2.83 -1.40
N LEU A 78 -15.35 -2.34 -1.13
CA LEU A 78 -14.23 -2.44 -2.05
C LEU A 78 -13.62 -3.84 -2.00
N ASN A 79 -13.49 -4.43 -0.81
CA ASN A 79 -13.01 -5.81 -0.65
C ASN A 79 -13.93 -6.80 -1.37
N GLU A 80 -15.26 -6.64 -1.27
CA GLU A 80 -16.22 -7.45 -2.03
C GLU A 80 -15.99 -7.38 -3.55
N LEU A 81 -15.59 -6.21 -4.06
CA LEU A 81 -15.30 -6.01 -5.48
C LEU A 81 -13.97 -6.64 -5.88
N ILE A 82 -12.97 -6.60 -5.00
CA ILE A 82 -11.67 -7.26 -5.21
C ILE A 82 -11.88 -8.78 -5.22
N ASP A 83 -12.64 -9.33 -4.28
CA ASP A 83 -12.96 -10.76 -4.21
C ASP A 83 -13.77 -11.22 -5.42
N ALA A 84 -14.72 -10.40 -5.88
CA ALA A 84 -15.45 -10.69 -7.12
C ALA A 84 -14.53 -10.66 -8.36
N ALA A 85 -13.58 -9.73 -8.41
CA ALA A 85 -12.61 -9.68 -9.50
C ALA A 85 -11.63 -10.87 -9.46
N ASP A 86 -11.23 -11.32 -8.28
CA ASP A 86 -10.36 -12.48 -8.08
C ASP A 86 -11.05 -13.81 -8.43
N ARG A 87 -12.36 -13.94 -8.14
CA ARG A 87 -13.17 -15.06 -8.63
C ARG A 87 -13.24 -15.13 -10.15
N LEU A 88 -13.23 -13.98 -10.84
CA LEU A 88 -13.23 -13.92 -12.31
C LEU A 88 -11.85 -14.17 -12.90
N SER A 89 -10.80 -13.73 -12.23
CA SER A 89 -9.41 -13.93 -12.62
C SER A 89 -8.57 -14.23 -11.39
N PRO A 90 -8.27 -15.51 -11.12
CA PRO A 90 -7.46 -15.90 -9.96
C PRO A 90 -6.11 -15.18 -9.98
N GLY A 91 -5.73 -14.58 -8.84
CA GLY A 91 -4.50 -13.79 -8.69
C GLY A 91 -4.67 -12.30 -8.95
N PHE A 92 -5.89 -11.83 -9.23
CA PHE A 92 -6.19 -10.40 -9.34
C PHE A 92 -5.93 -9.66 -8.03
N ALA A 93 -6.32 -10.26 -6.90
CA ALA A 93 -6.17 -9.65 -5.59
C ALA A 93 -4.68 -9.43 -5.26
N ASP A 94 -3.85 -10.46 -5.47
CA ASP A 94 -2.40 -10.39 -5.26
C ASP A 94 -1.77 -9.30 -6.12
N ASP A 95 -2.13 -9.24 -7.40
CA ASP A 95 -1.64 -8.24 -8.34
C ASP A 95 -2.07 -6.82 -7.97
N PHE A 96 -3.30 -6.67 -7.47
CA PHE A 96 -3.85 -5.40 -7.00
C PHE A 96 -3.11 -4.91 -5.76
N TYR A 97 -2.98 -5.75 -4.72
CA TYR A 97 -2.27 -5.41 -3.49
C TYR A 97 -0.77 -5.18 -3.73
N ALA A 98 -0.13 -5.97 -4.60
CA ALA A 98 1.25 -5.75 -5.01
C ALA A 98 1.43 -4.37 -5.67
N SER A 99 0.44 -3.90 -6.43
CA SER A 99 0.48 -2.58 -7.09
C SER A 99 0.21 -1.41 -6.14
N LEU A 100 -0.44 -1.68 -5.01
CA LEU A 100 -0.60 -0.75 -3.91
C LEU A 100 0.64 -0.73 -3.00
N SER A 101 1.36 -1.85 -2.91
CA SER A 101 2.61 -1.91 -2.15
C SER A 101 3.67 -1.04 -2.82
N PHE A 102 4.20 -0.07 -2.07
CA PHE A 102 5.27 0.82 -2.51
C PHE A 102 6.59 0.06 -2.54
N GLY A 103 6.79 -0.74 -3.60
CA GLY A 103 7.97 -1.60 -3.73
C GLY A 103 7.99 -2.71 -2.67
N ALA A 104 8.92 -3.64 -2.84
CA ALA A 104 9.14 -4.67 -1.83
C ALA A 104 9.40 -4.00 -0.48
N LEU A 105 8.49 -4.21 0.47
CA LEU A 105 8.70 -3.85 1.87
C LEU A 105 9.93 -4.61 2.34
N SER A 106 11.07 -3.91 2.39
CA SER A 106 12.27 -4.52 2.93
C SER A 106 12.00 -4.87 4.40
N PRO A 107 12.48 -6.01 4.91
CA PRO A 107 12.29 -6.37 6.32
C PRO A 107 12.72 -5.25 7.27
N GLU A 108 13.74 -4.50 6.88
CA GLU A 108 14.26 -3.36 7.64
C GLU A 108 13.28 -2.18 7.66
N LEU A 109 12.61 -1.89 6.54
CA LEU A 109 11.55 -0.88 6.46
C LEU A 109 10.31 -1.29 7.25
N LEU A 110 9.96 -2.57 7.23
CA LEU A 110 8.87 -3.10 8.05
C LEU A 110 9.17 -2.87 9.54
N VAL A 111 10.31 -3.36 10.03
CA VAL A 111 10.71 -3.24 11.44
C VAL A 111 10.79 -1.78 11.90
N ARG A 112 11.27 -0.87 11.04
CA ARG A 112 11.37 0.56 11.37
C ARG A 112 10.03 1.26 11.52
N ASN A 113 8.96 0.74 10.91
CA ASN A 113 7.62 1.32 10.96
C ASN A 113 6.71 0.67 12.00
N LEU A 114 7.16 -0.38 12.69
CA LEU A 114 6.41 -0.99 13.79
C LEU A 114 6.65 -0.20 15.09
N ASP A 115 5.58 0.03 15.85
CA ASP A 115 5.72 0.48 17.22
C ASP A 115 6.26 -0.65 18.14
N SER A 116 6.70 -0.29 19.34
CA SER A 116 7.29 -1.25 20.28
C SER A 116 6.38 -2.43 20.62
N SER A 117 5.06 -2.23 20.59
CA SER A 117 4.08 -3.28 20.89
C SER A 117 3.89 -4.23 19.71
N GLN A 118 3.87 -3.70 18.49
CA GLN A 118 3.77 -4.47 17.25
C GLN A 118 5.06 -5.27 17.00
N LEU A 119 6.22 -4.67 17.29
CA LEU A 119 7.50 -5.37 17.22
C LEU A 119 7.57 -6.51 18.25
N ALA A 120 7.11 -6.28 19.48
CA ALA A 120 7.05 -7.32 20.51
C ALA A 120 6.13 -8.47 20.11
N ALA A 121 4.94 -8.17 19.54
CA ALA A 121 4.02 -9.18 19.03
C ALA A 121 4.63 -9.98 17.87
N LEU A 122 5.34 -9.32 16.97
CA LEU A 122 6.06 -9.97 15.86
C LEU A 122 7.16 -10.90 16.39
N MET A 123 7.99 -10.43 17.34
CA MET A 123 9.04 -11.24 17.97
C MET A 123 8.47 -12.44 18.72
N PHE A 124 7.34 -12.25 19.41
CA PHE A 124 6.64 -13.33 20.10
C PHE A 124 6.13 -14.40 19.13
N ALA A 125 5.48 -14.00 18.03
CA ALA A 125 4.99 -14.91 17.00
C ALA A 125 6.13 -15.69 16.33
N ILE A 126 7.28 -15.04 16.09
CA ILE A 126 8.48 -15.70 15.56
C ILE A 126 9.02 -16.72 16.56
N GLY A 127 9.10 -16.37 17.85
CA GLY A 127 9.50 -17.26 18.92
C GLY A 127 8.63 -18.53 19.00
N GLN A 128 7.31 -18.36 18.93
CA GLN A 128 6.38 -19.50 18.88
C GLN A 128 6.60 -20.38 17.65
N ARG A 129 6.83 -19.79 16.48
CA ARG A 129 7.06 -20.56 15.26
C ARG A 129 8.37 -21.36 15.31
N ILE A 130 9.44 -20.79 15.88
CA ILE A 130 10.72 -21.48 16.08
C ILE A 130 10.55 -22.65 17.07
N GLN A 131 9.79 -22.46 18.15
CA GLN A 131 9.49 -23.54 19.10
C GLN A 131 8.81 -24.72 18.41
N THR A 132 7.86 -24.44 17.52
CA THR A 132 7.15 -25.49 16.75
C THR A 132 8.04 -26.16 15.69
N HIS A 133 9.09 -25.48 15.19
CA HIS A 133 9.98 -25.97 14.12
C HIS A 133 11.35 -26.43 14.62
N SER A 134 11.61 -26.41 15.92
CA SER A 134 12.83 -26.96 16.48
C SER A 134 12.75 -28.50 16.39
N PRO A 135 13.53 -29.15 15.50
CA PRO A 135 13.58 -30.60 15.50
C PRO A 135 14.07 -31.04 16.88
N GLN A 136 13.37 -31.98 17.52
CA GLN A 136 13.85 -32.70 18.69
C GLN A 136 15.16 -33.43 18.33
N ARG A 137 16.27 -32.71 18.42
CA ARG A 137 17.62 -33.25 18.48
C ARG A 137 18.23 -32.58 19.70
N TYR A 138 18.30 -33.33 20.79
CA TYR A 138 19.23 -33.24 21.94
C TYR A 138 18.55 -33.84 23.17
N LEU A 139 18.17 -35.12 23.09
CA LEU A 139 17.97 -35.99 24.26
C LEU A 139 18.41 -37.41 23.89
N GLU A 140 19.65 -37.59 23.44
CA GLU A 140 20.38 -38.85 23.58
C GLU A 140 21.85 -38.52 23.77
N VAL A 141 22.22 -38.24 25.03
CA VAL A 141 23.59 -38.48 25.49
C VAL A 141 23.41 -39.29 26.77
N GLY A 142 23.77 -40.57 26.68
CA GLY A 142 23.78 -41.51 27.81
C GLY A 142 24.92 -41.24 28.79
#